data_AF-A0A923Y804-F1
#
_entry.id   AF-A0A923Y804-F1
#
_cell.length_a   1.000
_cell.length_b   1.000
_cell.length_c   1.000
_cell.angle_alpha   90.00
_cell.angle_beta   90.00
_cell.angle_gamma   90.00
#
_symmetry.space_group_name_H-M   'P 1'
#
loop_
_entity.id
_entity.type
_entity.pdbx_description
1 polymer ?
#
loop_
_entity_poly.entity_id
_entity_poly.type
_entity_poly.pdbx_seq_one_letter_code
_entity_poly.pdbx_strand_id
1 'polypeptide(L)' 'MDGQDSLTLLQEIKPSIIFLDINMPGMNGWDCLTKLKSREKLKHIPAIMYSASSHKAEVDKAFTVDALSFFAKPKITSN' A
#
# COMPACT_ATOMS: atom_id res chain seq x y z
N MET A 1 2.30 10.62 11.92
CA MET A 1 0.96 10.19 11.47
C MET A 1 0.91 8.72 11.70
N ASP A 2 0.27 8.29 12.78
CA ASP A 2 0.19 6.89 13.14
C ASP A 2 -0.87 6.21 12.27
N GLY A 3 -0.72 4.92 11.97
CA GLY A 3 -1.59 4.20 11.02
C GLY A 3 -3.08 4.16 11.40
N GLN A 4 -3.41 4.50 12.65
CA GLN A 4 -4.79 4.64 13.12
C GLN A 4 -5.44 5.94 12.60
N ASP A 5 -4.70 7.06 12.60
CA ASP A 5 -5.18 8.37 12.13
C ASP A 5 -5.46 8.35 10.63
N SER A 6 -4.64 7.59 9.88
CA SER A 6 -4.79 7.43 8.44
C SER A 6 -6.13 6.78 8.06
N LEU A 7 -6.65 5.84 8.86
CA LEU A 7 -7.89 5.12 8.54
C LEU A 7 -9.16 5.93 8.78
N THR A 8 -9.14 6.85 9.75
CA THR A 8 -10.25 7.79 9.97
C THR A 8 -10.27 8.83 8.85
N LEU A 9 -9.10 9.37 8.52
CA LEU A 9 -8.93 10.33 7.44
C LEU A 9 -9.37 9.76 6.08
N LEU A 10 -9.07 8.48 5.80
CA LEU A 10 -9.50 7.82 4.55
C LEU A 10 -11.03 7.76 4.39
N GLN A 11 -11.80 7.73 5.48
CA GLN A 11 -13.27 7.76 5.41
C GLN A 11 -13.81 9.15 5.06
N GLU A 12 -13.09 10.20 5.43
CA GLU A 12 -13.47 11.60 5.15
C GLU A 12 -13.03 12.03 3.75
N ILE A 13 -11.80 11.71 3.35
CA ILE A 13 -11.22 12.14 2.05
C ILE A 13 -11.81 11.32 0.88
N LYS A 14 -12.17 10.04 1.10
CA LYS A 14 -12.63 9.10 0.05
C LYS A 14 -11.73 9.13 -1.20
N PRO A 15 -10.46 8.75 -1.06
CA PRO A 15 -9.53 8.83 -2.18
C PRO A 15 -9.93 7.86 -3.30
N SER A 16 -9.67 8.27 -4.54
CA SER A 16 -9.88 7.43 -5.71
C SER A 16 -8.80 6.35 -5.86
N ILE A 17 -7.60 6.58 -5.33
CA ILE A 17 -6.44 5.67 -5.39
C ILE A 17 -5.61 5.85 -4.11
N ILE A 18 -5.03 4.75 -3.61
CA ILE A 18 -4.13 4.75 -2.45
C ILE A 18 -2.76 4.24 -2.88
N PHE A 19 -1.71 5.01 -2.57
CA PHE A 19 -0.33 4.56 -2.68
C PHE A 19 0.16 4.11 -1.31
N LEU A 20 0.71 2.91 -1.24
CA LEU A 20 1.01 2.27 0.03
C LEU A 20 2.45 1.76 0.03
N ASP A 21 3.26 2.32 0.92
CA ASP A 21 4.67 1.93 1.03
C ASP A 21 4.80 0.64 1.85
N ILE A 22 5.57 -0.32 1.34
CA ILE A 22 5.83 -1.59 2.03
C ILE A 22 6.74 -1.38 3.24
N ASN A 23 7.76 -0.53 3.09
CA ASN A 23 8.81 -0.34 4.09
C ASN A 23 8.54 0.89 4.96
N MET A 24 7.34 0.97 5.53
CA MET A 24 7.00 2.03 6.49
C MET A 24 7.52 1.69 7.91
N PRO A 25 8.17 2.63 8.61
CA PRO A 25 8.45 2.46 10.03
C PRO A 25 7.13 2.41 10.81
N GLY A 26 6.98 1.41 11.70
CA GLY A 26 5.84 1.27 12.61
C GLY A 26 4.73 0.33 12.13
N MET A 27 4.30 0.43 10.86
CA MET A 27 3.25 -0.46 10.30
C MET A 27 3.70 -1.06 8.98
N ASN A 28 3.61 -2.37 8.86
CA ASN A 28 3.91 -3.06 7.61
C ASN A 28 2.84 -2.72 6.55
N GLY A 29 3.26 -2.31 5.35
CA GLY A 29 2.34 -2.00 4.27
C GLY A 29 1.42 -3.17 3.89
N TRP A 30 1.91 -4.41 4.04
CA TRP A 30 1.11 -5.62 3.83
C TRP A 30 -0.12 -5.69 4.75
N ASP A 31 0.06 -5.36 6.03
CA ASP A 31 -1.01 -5.41 7.02
C ASP A 31 -2.00 -4.27 6.79
N CYS A 32 -1.51 -3.11 6.36
CA CYS A 32 -2.36 -1.98 6.02
C CYS A 32 -3.27 -2.29 4.83
N LEU A 33 -2.72 -2.87 3.75
CA LEU A 33 -3.52 -3.29 2.59
C LEU A 33 -4.58 -4.32 2.99
N THR A 34 -4.20 -5.32 3.80
CA THR A 34 -5.14 -6.33 4.29
C THR A 34 -6.27 -5.72 5.12
N LYS A 35 -5.95 -4.78 6.02
CA LYS A 35 -6.95 -4.03 6.81
C LYS A 35 -7.84 -3.13 5.95
N LEU A 36 -7.31 -2.61 4.86
CA LEU A 36 -8.05 -1.77 3.93
C LEU A 36 -9.07 -2.60 3.14
N LYS A 37 -8.62 -3.74 2.62
CA LYS A 37 -9.45 -4.68 1.85
C LYS A 37 -10.49 -5.41 2.68
N SER A 38 -10.24 -5.61 3.98
CA SER A 38 -11.23 -6.19 4.89
C SER A 38 -12.38 -5.24 5.27
N ARG A 39 -12.23 -3.92 5.03
CA ARG A 39 -13.26 -2.92 5.34
C ARG A 39 -14.17 -2.69 4.14
N GLU A 40 -15.46 -2.95 4.29
CA GLU A 40 -16.44 -2.84 3.21
C GLU A 40 -16.47 -1.46 2.52
N LYS A 41 -16.28 -0.39 3.30
CA LYS A 41 -16.23 0.99 2.79
C LYS A 41 -14.94 1.36 2.07
N LEU A 42 -13.88 0.56 2.17
CA LEU A 42 -12.57 0.88 1.60
C LEU A 42 -12.08 -0.18 0.61
N LYS A 43 -12.64 -1.39 0.62
CA LYS A 43 -12.24 -2.52 -0.24
C LYS A 43 -12.28 -2.23 -1.74
N HIS A 44 -13.16 -1.32 -2.15
CA HIS A 44 -13.35 -0.91 -3.54
C HIS A 44 -12.30 0.11 -4.02
N ILE A 45 -11.55 0.74 -3.10
CA ILE A 45 -10.54 1.71 -3.46
C ILE A 45 -9.31 0.96 -3.97
N PRO A 46 -8.84 1.24 -5.20
CA PRO A 46 -7.63 0.63 -5.71
C PRO A 46 -6.40 1.06 -4.89
N ALA A 47 -5.58 0.09 -4.53
CA ALA A 47 -4.34 0.30 -3.79
C ALA A 47 -3.14 -0.15 -4.63
N ILE A 48 -2.12 0.70 -4.66
CA ILE A 48 -0.87 0.49 -5.39
C ILE A 48 0.25 0.33 -4.36
N MET A 49 0.95 -0.81 -4.43
CA MET A 49 2.08 -1.08 -3.55
C MET A 49 3.32 -0.37 -4.08
N TYR A 50 4.03 0.35 -3.21
CA TYR A 50 5.24 1.09 -3.54
C TYR A 50 6.40 0.56 -2.68
N SER A 51 7.48 0.07 -3.28
CA SER A 51 8.59 -0.54 -2.53
C SER A 51 9.96 -0.08 -3.02
N ALA A 52 10.96 -0.07 -2.14
CA ALA A 52 12.36 0.10 -2.53
C ALA A 52 12.97 -1.14 -3.20
N SER A 53 12.34 -2.30 -3.02
CA SER A 53 12.71 -3.56 -3.64
C SER A 53 11.77 -3.91 -4.79
N SER A 54 12.30 -4.65 -5.76
CA SER A 54 11.57 -5.20 -6.90
C SER A 54 11.65 -6.73 -6.92
N HIS A 55 11.75 -7.35 -5.74
CA HIS A 55 11.84 -8.80 -5.64
C HIS A 55 10.56 -9.43 -6.18
N LYS A 56 10.71 -10.42 -7.06
CA LYS A 56 9.56 -11.11 -7.66
C LYS A 56 8.58 -11.66 -6.62
N ALA A 57 9.08 -12.17 -5.50
CA ALA A 57 8.22 -12.65 -4.42
C ALA A 57 7.30 -11.57 -3.83
N GLU A 58 7.75 -10.31 -3.74
CA GLU A 58 6.93 -9.20 -3.24
C GLU A 58 5.92 -8.75 -4.28
N VAL A 59 6.32 -8.71 -5.55
CA VAL A 59 5.42 -8.43 -6.67
C VAL A 59 4.30 -9.46 -6.72
N ASP A 60 4.64 -10.76 -6.68
CA ASP A 60 3.68 -11.85 -6.68
C ASP A 60 2.75 -11.75 -5.45
N LYS A 61 3.32 -11.48 -4.26
CA LYS A 61 2.52 -11.26 -3.04
C LYS A 61 1.53 -10.10 -3.19
N ALA A 62 1.92 -8.97 -3.79
CA ALA A 62 1.04 -7.82 -4.02
C ALA A 62 -0.24 -8.19 -4.76
N PHE A 63 -0.12 -8.99 -5.82
CA PHE A 63 -1.30 -9.45 -6.55
C PHE A 63 -2.13 -10.46 -5.75
N THR A 64 -1.52 -11.31 -4.93
CA THR A 64 -2.29 -12.24 -4.07
C THR A 64 -3.15 -11.54 -3.01
N VAL A 65 -2.77 -10.34 -2.58
CA VAL A 65 -3.53 -9.54 -1.59
C VAL A 65 -4.38 -8.44 -2.24
N ASP A 66 -4.67 -8.58 -3.54
CA ASP A 66 -5.56 -7.70 -4.30
C ASP A 66 -5.07 -6.25 -4.42
N ALA A 67 -3.74 -6.07 -4.55
CA ALA A 67 -3.18 -4.81 -5.02
C ALA A 67 -3.48 -4.61 -6.51
N LEU A 68 -3.82 -3.38 -6.88
CA LEU A 68 -4.03 -3.01 -8.28
C LEU A 68 -2.72 -3.10 -9.08
N SER A 69 -1.62 -2.63 -8.50
CA SER A 69 -0.31 -2.60 -9.14
C SER A 69 0.82 -2.54 -8.11
N PHE A 70 2.04 -2.82 -8.55
CA PHE A 70 3.27 -2.71 -7.78
C PHE A 70 4.26 -1.81 -8.50
N PHE A 71 4.73 -0.77 -7.82
CA PHE A 71 5.77 0.13 -8.31
C PHE A 71 7.02 0.01 -7.43
N ALA A 72 8.15 -0.29 -8.06
CA ALA A 72 9.45 -0.16 -7.41
C ALA A 72 9.91 1.30 -7.48
N LYS A 73 10.36 1.85 -6.35
CA LYS A 73 11.02 3.14 -6.25
C LYS A 73 12.22 3.13 -7.20
N PRO A 74 12.43 4.21 -7.98
CA PRO A 74 13.60 4.32 -8.82
C PRO A 74 14.86 4.28 -7.93
N LYS A 75 15.80 3.39 -8.25
CA LYS A 75 17.13 3.44 -7.65
C LYS A 75 17.89 4.58 -8.30
N ILE A 76 18.05 5.69 -7.59
CA ILE A 76 18.99 6.74 -8.01
C ILE A 76 20.39 6.20 -7.68
N THR A 77 21.03 5.59 -8.66
CA THR A 77 22.46 5.30 -8.59
C THR A 77 23.20 6.57 -8.99
N SER A 78 23.70 7.32 -8.01
CA SER A 78 24.71 8.35 -8.25
C SER A 78 25.99 7.64 -8.71
N ASN A 79 26.41 7.95 -9.94
CA ASN A 79 27.67 7.52 -10.52
C ASN A 79 28.77 8.53 -10.18
#